data_AF-A0A938GHM2-F1
#
_entry.id   AF-A0A938GHM2-F1
#
_cell.length_a   1.000
_cell.length_b   1.000
_cell.length_c   1.000
_cell.angle_alpha   90.00
_cell.angle_beta   90.00
_cell.angle_gamma   90.00
#
_symmetry.space_group_name_H-M   'P 1'
#
loop_
_entity.id
_entity.type
_entity.pdbx_description
1 polymer ?
#
loop_
_entity_poly.entity_id
_entity_poly.type
_entity_poly.pdbx_seq_one_letter_code
_entity_poly.pdbx_strand_id
1 'polypeptide(L)'
;MDAVEESIGAIPALDGIEEEIPTPSTPAVPLHRDDAIIQAFRTAARLTAQTLVLEIEGWAEQNPDHQAELDQELASAQQQLSDGDARALADDDEDAIQHYRKAWTHASTAGRYTTTAA
;
A
#
# COMPACT_ATOMS: atom_id res chain seq x y z
N MET A 1 41.95 -7.75 -38.82
CA MET A 1 41.21 -9.02 -38.77
C MET A 1 41.80 -9.81 -37.61
N ASP A 2 40.92 -10.14 -36.65
CA ASP A 2 41.05 -11.07 -35.50
C ASP A 2 42.15 -10.77 -34.45
N ALA A 3 41.94 -10.88 -33.14
CA ALA A 3 40.86 -11.45 -32.35
C ALA A 3 40.68 -10.69 -31.03
N VAL A 4 39.47 -10.79 -30.48
CA VAL A 4 39.08 -10.47 -29.11
C VAL A 4 39.68 -11.53 -28.19
N GLU A 5 40.27 -11.17 -27.05
CA GLU A 5 40.19 -12.02 -25.85
C GLU A 5 40.44 -11.24 -24.55
N GLU A 6 39.58 -11.60 -23.62
CA GLU A 6 39.26 -11.07 -22.31
C GLU A 6 40.34 -11.42 -21.28
N SER A 7 40.70 -10.47 -20.41
CA SER A 7 41.32 -10.77 -19.11
C SER A 7 41.13 -9.56 -18.19
N ILE A 8 40.01 -9.57 -17.48
CA ILE A 8 39.78 -8.68 -16.35
C ILE A 8 40.69 -9.17 -15.22
N GLY A 9 41.71 -8.36 -14.91
CA GLY A 9 42.64 -8.61 -13.82
C GLY A 9 41.90 -8.75 -12.49
N ALA A 10 42.29 -9.77 -11.74
CA ALA A 10 41.80 -10.08 -10.41
C ALA A 10 41.87 -8.85 -9.47
N ILE A 11 40.74 -8.51 -8.86
CA ILE A 11 40.66 -7.51 -7.80
C ILE A 11 41.24 -8.14 -6.53
N PRO A 12 42.25 -7.53 -5.89
CA PRO A 12 42.76 -8.02 -4.60
C PRO A 12 41.73 -7.82 -3.49
N ALA A 13 41.58 -8.83 -2.63
CA ALA A 13 40.75 -8.77 -1.44
C ALA A 13 41.25 -7.66 -0.50
N LEU A 14 40.43 -6.64 -0.28
CA LEU A 14 40.65 -5.64 0.76
C LEU A 14 40.20 -6.24 2.10
N ASP A 15 41.16 -6.90 2.73
CA ASP A 15 41.19 -7.21 4.16
C ASP A 15 41.32 -5.89 4.94
N GLY A 16 40.47 -5.68 5.97
CA GLY A 16 40.71 -4.62 6.96
C GLY A 16 39.75 -3.43 7.00
N ILE A 17 38.44 -3.64 6.82
CA ILE A 17 37.44 -2.77 7.47
C ILE A 17 36.37 -3.66 8.12
N GLU A 18 36.72 -4.30 9.23
CA GLU A 18 35.72 -4.70 10.23
C GLU A 18 35.22 -3.41 10.89
N GLU A 19 34.44 -2.63 10.14
CA GLU A 19 33.52 -1.69 10.76
C GLU A 19 32.52 -2.59 11.46
N GLU A 20 32.69 -2.72 12.78
CA GLU A 20 31.67 -3.22 13.69
C GLU A 20 30.47 -2.29 13.50
N ILE A 21 29.66 -2.55 12.47
CA ILE A 21 28.32 -1.98 12.35
C ILE A 21 27.70 -2.41 13.67
N PRO A 22 27.36 -1.48 14.58
CA PRO A 22 26.58 -1.87 15.73
C PRO A 22 25.33 -2.47 15.12
N THR A 23 25.23 -3.80 15.19
CA THR A 23 23.96 -4.46 14.89
C THR A 23 23.00 -3.71 15.79
N PRO A 24 21.99 -3.00 15.23
CA PRO A 24 20.99 -2.47 16.11
C PRO A 24 20.46 -3.74 16.79
N SER A 25 20.74 -3.88 18.08
CA SER A 25 19.94 -4.68 18.98
C SER A 25 18.63 -3.91 19.07
N THR A 26 17.93 -3.83 17.92
CA THR A 26 16.52 -3.60 17.85
C THR A 26 16.01 -4.66 18.79
N PRO A 27 15.45 -4.30 19.97
CA PRO A 27 14.70 -5.29 20.70
C PRO A 27 13.78 -5.92 19.65
N ALA A 28 13.81 -7.25 19.54
CA ALA A 28 12.77 -7.97 18.83
C ALA A 28 11.50 -7.69 19.64
N VAL A 29 10.95 -6.49 19.47
CA VAL A 29 9.59 -6.18 19.83
C VAL A 29 8.83 -7.21 19.04
N PRO A 30 8.11 -8.13 19.69
CA PRO A 30 7.17 -8.95 18.96
C PRO A 30 6.22 -7.93 18.33
N LEU A 31 6.44 -7.62 17.04
CA LEU A 31 5.39 -7.16 16.17
C LEU A 31 4.31 -8.22 16.38
N HIS A 32 3.29 -7.88 17.16
CA HIS A 32 2.10 -8.69 17.23
C HIS A 32 1.73 -8.87 15.77
N ARG A 33 1.64 -10.12 15.31
CA ARG A 33 1.49 -10.44 13.89
C ARG A 33 0.33 -9.65 13.27
N ASP A 34 -0.63 -9.32 14.12
CA ASP A 34 -1.81 -8.51 13.88
C ASP A 34 -1.47 -7.05 13.56
N ASP A 35 -0.49 -6.40 14.21
CA ASP A 35 -0.02 -5.03 13.88
C ASP A 35 0.48 -4.92 12.44
N ALA A 36 1.32 -5.87 12.01
CA ALA A 36 1.85 -5.86 10.64
C ALA A 36 0.72 -6.08 9.60
N ILE A 37 -0.25 -6.94 9.94
CA ILE A 37 -1.41 -7.23 9.10
C ILE A 37 -2.33 -6.01 9.02
N ILE A 38 -2.62 -5.37 10.14
CA ILE A 38 -3.41 -4.13 10.25
C ILE A 38 -2.77 -3.02 9.44
N GLN A 39 -1.46 -2.80 9.61
CA GLN A 39 -0.75 -1.78 8.83
C GLN A 39 -0.77 -2.08 7.33
N ALA A 40 -0.64 -3.35 6.92
CA ALA A 40 -0.73 -3.73 5.52
C ALA A 40 -2.12 -3.46 4.93
N PHE A 41 -3.20 -3.87 5.62
CA PHE A 41 -4.56 -3.63 5.17
C PHE A 41 -4.91 -2.14 5.17
N ARG A 42 -4.54 -1.40 6.21
CA ARG A 42 -4.72 0.06 6.27
C ARG A 42 -4.00 0.74 5.12
N THR A 43 -2.73 0.40 4.90
CA THR A 43 -1.92 1.00 3.83
C THR A 43 -2.49 0.70 2.45
N ALA A 44 -2.89 -0.55 2.20
CA ALA A 44 -3.52 -0.94 0.94
C ALA A 44 -4.81 -0.17 0.68
N ALA A 45 -5.73 -0.14 1.65
CA ALA A 45 -7.00 0.58 1.51
C ALA A 45 -6.78 2.09 1.30
N ARG A 46 -5.82 2.69 2.02
CA ARG A 46 -5.52 4.12 1.91
C ARG A 46 -4.84 4.48 0.59
N LEU A 47 -3.94 3.64 0.08
CA LEU A 47 -3.32 3.82 -1.23
C LEU A 47 -4.35 3.70 -2.35
N THR A 48 -5.20 2.66 -2.31
CA THR A 48 -6.27 2.49 -3.30
C THR A 48 -7.21 3.69 -3.32
N ALA A 49 -7.67 4.17 -2.16
CA ALA A 49 -8.54 5.35 -2.10
C ALA A 49 -7.86 6.61 -2.66
N GLN A 50 -6.57 6.85 -2.36
CA GLN A 50 -5.85 8.03 -2.83
C GLN A 50 -5.57 8.00 -4.34
N THR A 51 -5.09 6.87 -4.87
CA THR A 51 -4.83 6.73 -6.31
C THR A 51 -6.11 6.95 -7.11
N LEU A 52 -7.23 6.44 -6.60
CA LEU A 52 -8.50 6.57 -7.29
C LEU A 52 -9.03 7.99 -7.29
N VAL A 53 -8.92 8.76 -6.21
CA VAL A 53 -9.34 10.17 -6.22
C VAL A 53 -8.69 10.95 -7.38
N LEU A 54 -7.42 10.69 -7.68
CA LEU A 54 -6.71 11.34 -8.79
C LEU A 54 -7.18 10.87 -10.18
N GLU A 55 -7.48 9.59 -10.35
CA GLU A 55 -7.96 9.03 -11.63
C GLU A 55 -9.44 9.37 -11.90
N ILE A 56 -10.21 9.57 -10.82
CA ILE A 56 -11.64 9.80 -10.84
C ILE A 56 -12.01 11.21 -11.30
N GLU A 57 -11.24 12.23 -10.92
CA GLU A 57 -11.55 13.63 -11.27
C GLU A 57 -11.70 13.83 -12.79
N GLY A 58 -10.82 13.22 -13.59
CA GLY A 58 -10.90 13.31 -15.06
C GLY A 58 -11.99 12.43 -15.70
N TRP A 59 -12.43 11.36 -15.03
CA TRP A 59 -13.46 10.46 -15.53
C TRP A 59 -14.88 10.94 -15.20
N ALA A 60 -15.07 11.48 -13.99
CA ALA A 60 -16.37 11.99 -13.52
C ALA A 60 -16.88 13.15 -14.38
N GLU A 61 -16.00 14.02 -14.87
CA GLU A 61 -16.34 15.08 -15.83
C GLU A 61 -16.94 14.54 -17.14
N GLN A 62 -16.54 13.33 -17.55
CA GLN A 62 -17.00 12.69 -18.78
C GLN A 62 -18.23 11.79 -18.56
N ASN A 63 -18.51 11.40 -17.31
CA ASN A 63 -19.53 10.43 -16.94
C ASN A 63 -20.38 10.92 -15.74
N PRO A 64 -21.10 12.06 -15.89
CA PRO A 64 -21.83 12.68 -14.78
C PRO A 64 -22.93 11.77 -14.21
N ASP A 65 -23.49 10.86 -15.01
CA ASP A 65 -24.52 9.91 -14.59
C ASP A 65 -24.01 8.91 -13.54
N HIS A 66 -22.70 8.69 -13.46
CA HIS A 66 -22.05 7.79 -12.50
C HIS A 66 -21.37 8.53 -11.35
N GLN A 67 -21.33 9.86 -11.37
CA GLN A 67 -20.67 10.67 -10.35
C GLN A 67 -21.27 10.42 -8.95
N ALA A 68 -22.59 10.31 -8.85
CA ALA A 68 -23.26 10.06 -7.58
C ALA A 68 -22.91 8.68 -6.97
N GLU A 69 -22.84 7.64 -7.79
CA GLU A 69 -22.45 6.29 -7.35
C GLU A 69 -20.98 6.27 -6.91
N LEU A 70 -20.13 6.94 -7.67
CA LEU A 70 -18.71 7.07 -7.38
C LEU A 70 -18.44 7.86 -6.08
N ASP A 71 -19.14 8.97 -5.86
CA ASP A 71 -19.05 9.76 -4.63
C ASP A 71 -19.52 8.93 -3.43
N GLN A 72 -20.58 8.14 -3.60
CA GLN A 72 -21.08 7.24 -2.56
C GLN A 72 -20.08 6.15 -2.20
N GLU A 73 -19.44 5.52 -3.18
CA GLU A 73 -18.44 4.48 -2.96
C GLU A 73 -17.17 5.06 -2.30
N LEU A 74 -16.72 6.24 -2.71
CA LEU A 74 -15.59 6.93 -2.07
C LEU A 74 -15.91 7.33 -0.62
N ALA A 75 -17.10 7.89 -0.37
CA ALA A 75 -17.55 8.21 0.98
C ALA A 75 -17.62 6.96 1.87
N SER A 76 -18.15 5.86 1.34
CA SER A 76 -18.20 4.57 2.05
C SER A 76 -16.80 4.04 2.36
N ALA A 77 -15.86 4.14 1.41
CA ALA A 77 -14.47 3.74 1.63
C ALA A 77 -13.80 4.56 2.75
N GLN A 78 -14.00 5.88 2.77
CA GLN A 78 -13.47 6.78 3.79
C GLN A 78 -14.07 6.48 5.17
N GLN A 79 -15.38 6.24 5.25
CA GLN A 79 -16.04 5.86 6.49
C GLN A 79 -15.46 4.55 7.05
N GLN A 80 -15.34 3.53 6.22
CA GLN A 80 -14.78 2.24 6.63
C GLN A 80 -13.30 2.34 7.05
N LEU A 81 -12.51 3.22 6.43
CA LEU A 81 -11.15 3.54 6.91
C LEU A 81 -11.16 4.12 8.32
N SER A 82 -12.04 5.11 8.56
CA SER A 82 -12.16 5.75 9.87
C SER A 82 -12.64 4.78 10.95
N ASP A 83 -13.61 3.92 10.63
CA ASP A 83 -14.09 2.89 11.54
C ASP A 83 -12.98 1.87 11.85
N GLY A 84 -12.21 1.46 10.84
CA GLY A 84 -11.06 0.56 11.01
C GLY A 84 -9.95 1.16 11.89
N ASP A 85 -9.64 2.44 11.71
CA ASP A 85 -8.69 3.16 12.56
C ASP A 85 -9.20 3.23 14.01
N ALA A 86 -10.50 3.48 14.23
CA ALA A 86 -11.10 3.52 15.56
C ALA A 86 -11.07 2.15 16.26
N ARG A 87 -11.27 1.05 15.52
CA ARG A 87 -11.18 -0.32 16.04
C ARG A 87 -9.76 -0.72 16.40
N ALA A 88 -8.80 -0.37 15.55
CA ALA A 88 -7.38 -0.60 15.84
C ALA A 88 -6.92 0.16 17.09
N LEU A 89 -7.42 1.38 17.32
CA LEU A 89 -7.15 2.13 18.55
C LEU A 89 -7.80 1.54 19.80
N ALA A 90 -8.80 0.66 19.63
CA ALA A 90 -9.49 -0.05 20.71
C ALA A 90 -8.93 -1.48 20.92
N ASP A 91 -7.81 -1.82 20.28
CA ASP A 91 -7.20 -3.17 20.25
C ASP A 91 -8.17 -4.25 19.72
N ASP A 92 -9.14 -3.86 18.88
CA ASP A 92 -10.13 -4.72 18.23
C ASP A 92 -9.69 -5.06 16.80
N ASP A 93 -8.61 -5.83 16.72
CA ASP A 93 -7.85 -6.10 15.50
C ASP A 93 -8.65 -6.81 14.41
N GLU A 94 -9.51 -7.75 14.80
CA GLU A 94 -10.34 -8.51 13.86
C GLU A 94 -11.35 -7.59 13.17
N ASP A 95 -12.06 -6.75 13.93
CA ASP A 95 -13.00 -5.78 13.37
C ASP A 95 -12.28 -4.70 12.56
N ALA A 96 -11.09 -4.24 13.02
CA ALA A 96 -10.27 -3.29 12.27
C ALA A 96 -9.94 -3.83 10.87
N ILE A 97 -9.47 -5.08 10.77
CA ILE A 97 -9.17 -5.74 9.50
C ILE A 97 -10.43 -5.87 8.62
N GLN A 98 -11.59 -6.21 9.20
CA GLN A 98 -12.84 -6.27 8.45
C GLN A 98 -13.22 -4.92 7.85
N HIS A 99 -13.10 -3.84 8.62
CA HIS A 99 -13.36 -2.49 8.15
C HIS A 99 -12.38 -2.06 7.03
N TYR A 100 -11.08 -2.33 7.16
CA TYR A 100 -10.13 -2.02 6.09
C TYR A 100 -10.40 -2.83 4.80
N ARG A 101 -10.82 -4.09 4.90
CA ARG A 101 -11.23 -4.88 3.72
C ARG A 101 -12.46 -4.31 3.04
N LYS A 102 -13.45 -3.85 3.80
CA LYS A 102 -14.63 -3.15 3.26
C LYS A 102 -14.23 -1.85 2.58
N ALA A 103 -13.35 -1.06 3.20
CA ALA A 103 -12.82 0.16 2.61
C ALA A 103 -12.12 -0.09 1.27
N TRP A 104 -11.26 -1.11 1.20
CA TRP A 104 -10.62 -1.52 -0.05
C TRP A 104 -11.63 -1.98 -1.11
N THR A 105 -12.69 -2.67 -0.70
CA THR A 105 -13.77 -3.12 -1.61
C THR A 105 -14.51 -1.93 -2.23
N HIS A 106 -14.97 -0.98 -1.40
CA HIS A 106 -15.65 0.23 -1.86
C HIS A 106 -14.75 1.07 -2.78
N ALA A 107 -13.49 1.28 -2.39
CA ALA A 107 -12.52 1.97 -3.24
C ALA A 107 -12.34 1.22 -4.57
N SER A 108 -12.13 -0.09 -4.56
CA SER A 108 -11.99 -0.90 -5.79
C SER A 108 -13.23 -0.83 -6.69
N THR A 109 -14.44 -0.78 -6.12
CA THR A 109 -15.68 -0.57 -6.88
C THR A 109 -15.70 0.80 -7.54
N ALA A 110 -15.34 1.87 -6.81
CA ALA A 110 -15.18 3.22 -7.38
C ALA A 110 -14.21 3.23 -8.56
N GLY A 111 -13.08 2.50 -8.47
CA GLY A 111 -12.10 2.37 -9.55
C GLY A 111 -12.55 1.55 -10.76
N ARG A 112 -13.58 0.69 -10.64
CA ARG A 112 -14.12 0.00 -11.82
C ARG A 112 -14.86 0.95 -12.74
N TYR A 113 -15.50 1.99 -12.20
CA TYR A 113 -16.12 3.03 -13.01
C TYR A 113 -15.10 3.70 -13.92
N THR A 114 -13.89 3.99 -13.41
CA THR A 114 -12.82 4.64 -14.20
C THR A 114 -12.14 3.71 -15.20
N THR A 115 -12.01 2.41 -14.89
CA THR A 115 -11.25 1.46 -15.73
C THR A 115 -12.06 0.86 -16.89
N THR A 116 -13.40 0.80 -16.79
CA THR A 116 -14.24 0.10 -17.79
C THR A 116 -14.59 0.99 -19.01
N ALA A 117 -14.12 2.24 -19.05
CA ALA A 117 -14.37 3.18 -20.15
C ALA A 117 -13.23 3.26 -21.19
N ALA A 118 -12.22 2.38 -21.11
CA ALA A 118 -11.09 2.32 -22.05
C ALA A 118 -11.32 1.35 -23.22
#